data_AF-A0A3Q9QA06-F1
#
_entry.id   AF-A0A3Q9QA06-F1
#
_cell.length_a   1.000
_cell.length_b   1.000
_cell.length_c   1.000
_cell.angle_alpha   90.00
_cell.angle_beta   90.00
_cell.angle_gamma   90.00
#
_symmetry.space_group_name_H-M   'P 1'
#
loop_
_entity.id
_entity.type
_entity.pdbx_description
1 polymer ?
#
loop_
_entity_poly.entity_id
_entity_poly.type
_entity_poly.pdbx_seq_one_letter_code
_entity_poly.pdbx_strand_id
1 'polypeptide(L)' 'MKRRTWHVEWEVPLQMEKNRQGVIDLVVSNGRWTVAIELDNLAPRKKSIRKLMAFPCDRAYVICRSGLIHRVK' A
#
# COMPACT_ATOMS: atom_id res chain seq x y z
N MET A 1 8.84 -23.19 -16.76
CA MET A 1 8.87 -21.84 -16.12
C MET A 1 7.42 -21.45 -15.79
N LYS A 2 7.01 -21.47 -14.51
CA LYS A 2 5.63 -21.09 -14.13
C LYS A 2 5.47 -19.57 -14.33
N ARG A 3 4.52 -19.17 -15.17
CA ARG A 3 4.16 -17.75 -15.40
C ARG A 3 3.87 -17.09 -14.06
N ARG A 4 4.52 -15.95 -13.78
CA ARG A 4 4.19 -15.10 -12.62
C ARG A 4 2.81 -14.50 -12.89
N THR A 5 1.84 -14.84 -12.05
CA THR A 5 0.50 -14.22 -12.08
C THR A 5 0.61 -12.89 -11.35
N TRP A 6 0.36 -11.79 -12.06
CA TRP A 6 0.35 -10.43 -11.50
C TRP A 6 -1.11 -10.02 -11.32
N HIS A 7 -1.53 -9.72 -10.09
CA HIS A 7 -2.87 -9.19 -9.80
C HIS A 7 -2.74 -7.69 -9.50
N VAL A 8 -3.54 -6.87 -10.18
CA VAL A 8 -3.35 -5.41 -10.27
C VAL A 8 -4.17 -4.62 -9.25
N GLU A 9 -5.17 -5.23 -8.61
CA GLU A 9 -6.04 -4.53 -7.64
C GLU A 9 -6.44 -5.44 -6.47
N TRP A 10 -6.45 -4.88 -5.25
CA TRP A 10 -6.95 -5.54 -4.04
C TRP A 10 -7.69 -4.54 -3.16
N GLU A 11 -8.94 -4.83 -2.84
CA GLU A 11 -9.79 -4.01 -1.97
C GLU A 11 -9.40 -4.21 -0.49
N VAL A 12 -9.23 -3.12 0.26
CA VAL A 12 -8.77 -3.18 1.67
C VAL A 12 -9.85 -2.69 2.62
N PRO A 13 -10.36 -3.54 3.53
CA PRO A 13 -11.21 -3.08 4.61
C PRO A 13 -10.37 -2.30 5.62
N LEU A 14 -10.43 -0.97 5.56
CA LEU A 14 -9.75 -0.09 6.52
C LEU A 14 -10.57 0.03 7.81
N GLN A 15 -10.10 -0.67 8.84
CA GLN A 15 -10.71 -0.72 10.17
C GLN A 15 -10.27 0.46 11.07
N MET A 16 -9.90 1.62 10.51
CA MET A 16 -9.26 2.70 11.28
C MET A 16 -10.19 3.84 11.74
N GLU A 17 -11.37 3.99 11.15
CA GLU A 17 -12.37 4.95 11.64
C GLU A 17 -13.74 4.29 11.52
N LYS A 18 -14.54 4.30 12.60
CA LYS A 18 -15.96 3.91 12.55
C LYS A 18 -16.58 4.62 11.33
N ASN A 19 -16.93 3.83 10.31
CA ASN A 19 -17.60 4.25 9.07
C ASN A 19 -16.75 4.90 7.94
N ARG A 20 -15.42 4.70 7.86
CA ARG A 20 -14.66 5.08 6.64
C ARG A 20 -13.73 3.98 6.15
N GLN A 21 -14.13 3.34 5.05
CA GLN A 21 -13.24 2.52 4.22
C GLN A 21 -12.24 3.45 3.50
N GLY A 22 -11.01 2.99 3.35
CA GLY A 22 -10.03 3.59 2.47
C GLY A 22 -9.43 2.48 1.61
N VAL A 23 -8.80 2.85 0.51
CA VAL A 23 -8.16 1.91 -0.42
C VAL A 23 -6.66 2.13 -0.38
N ILE A 24 -5.89 1.05 -0.48
CA ILE A 24 -4.44 1.13 -0.74
C ILE A 24 -4.26 1.28 -2.25
N ASP A 25 -3.50 2.28 -2.68
CA ASP A 25 -3.42 2.62 -4.11
C ASP A 25 -2.86 1.48 -4.96
N LEU A 26 -1.85 0.75 -4.45
CA LEU A 26 -1.26 -0.41 -5.13
C LEU A 26 -0.91 -1.52 -4.14
N VAL A 27 -1.25 -2.76 -4.49
CA VAL A 27 -0.83 -3.95 -3.76
C VAL A 27 -0.21 -4.95 -4.75
N VAL A 28 0.98 -5.44 -4.42
CA VAL A 28 1.67 -6.46 -5.21
C VAL A 28 1.90 -7.68 -4.34
N SER A 29 1.43 -8.85 -4.77
CA SER A 29 1.67 -10.12 -4.08
C SER A 29 2.07 -11.21 -5.07
N ASN A 30 2.88 -12.16 -4.61
CA ASN A 30 3.20 -13.39 -5.35
C ASN A 30 2.83 -14.68 -4.59
N GLY A 31 2.02 -14.56 -3.54
CA GLY A 31 1.63 -15.66 -2.65
C GLY A 31 2.65 -16.03 -1.57
N ARG A 32 3.86 -15.46 -1.60
CA ARG A 32 4.88 -15.61 -0.52
C ARG A 32 5.14 -14.31 0.23
N TRP A 33 5.07 -13.19 -0.49
CA TRP A 33 5.20 -11.87 0.09
C TRP A 33 4.21 -10.91 -0.58
N THR A 34 3.87 -9.87 0.15
CA THR A 34 2.95 -8.81 -0.21
C THR A 34 3.59 -7.45 0.07
N VAL A 35 3.51 -6.54 -0.90
CA VAL A 35 3.98 -5.16 -0.79
C VAL A 35 2.79 -4.23 -1.02
N ALA A 36 2.63 -3.24 -0.14
CA ALA A 36 1.60 -2.22 -0.26
C ALA A 36 2.22 -0.85 -0.51
N ILE A 37 1.61 -0.05 -1.39
CA ILE A 37 2.14 1.25 -1.79
C ILE A 37 1.02 2.29 -1.81
N GLU A 38 1.32 3.45 -1.26
CA GLU A 38 0.52 4.67 -1.41
C GLU A 38 1.23 5.67 -2.32
N LEU A 39 0.45 6.36 -3.13
CA LEU A 39 0.91 7.38 -4.06
C LEU A 39 0.55 8.77 -3.53
N ASP A 40 1.58 9.57 -3.29
CA ASP A 40 1.47 10.94 -2.82
C ASP A 40 2.06 11.94 -3.80
N ASN A 41 1.75 13.23 -3.64
CA ASN A 41 2.26 14.25 -4.54
C ASN A 41 3.69 14.70 -4.17
N LEU A 42 3.83 15.40 -3.04
CA LEU A 42 5.10 16.06 -2.67
C LEU A 42 5.86 15.34 -1.55
N ALA A 43 5.16 14.96 -0.49
CA ALA A 43 5.72 14.33 0.70
C ALA A 43 4.71 13.33 1.31
N PRO A 44 5.17 12.37 2.15
CA PRO A 44 4.31 11.33 2.69
C PRO A 44 3.23 11.90 3.61
N ARG A 45 1.98 11.66 3.28
CA ARG A 45 0.81 12.08 4.06
C ARG A 45 0.64 11.16 5.25
N LYS A 46 0.34 11.74 6.41
CA LYS A 46 0.02 11.00 7.64
C LYS A 46 -1.09 9.97 7.44
N LYS A 47 -2.10 10.28 6.60
CA LYS A 47 -3.18 9.34 6.27
C LYS A 47 -2.65 8.10 5.54
N SER A 48 -1.82 8.28 4.52
CA SER A 48 -1.24 7.18 3.74
C SER A 48 -0.35 6.28 4.60
N ILE A 49 0.49 6.86 5.45
CA ILE A 49 1.30 6.09 6.42
C ILE A 49 0.39 5.27 7.35
N ARG A 50 -0.67 5.87 7.92
CA ARG A 50 -1.61 5.15 8.80
C ARG A 50 -2.30 3.99 8.07
N LYS A 51 -2.74 4.20 6.82
CA LYS A 51 -3.34 3.12 6.00
C LYS A 51 -2.37 1.95 5.83
N LEU A 52 -1.11 2.23 5.47
CA LEU A 52 -0.08 1.21 5.25
C LEU A 52 0.34 0.47 6.53
N MET A 53 0.36 1.16 7.67
CA MET A 53 0.59 0.54 8.97
C MET A 53 -0.53 -0.44 9.36
N ALA A 54 -1.77 -0.16 8.96
CA ALA A 54 -2.93 -1.01 9.22
C ALA A 54 -3.01 -2.24 8.32
N PHE A 55 -2.45 -2.16 7.12
CA PHE A 55 -2.63 -3.20 6.10
C PHE A 55 -1.65 -4.38 6.29
N PRO A 56 -2.14 -5.64 6.39
CA PRO A 56 -1.28 -6.80 6.56
C PRO A 56 -0.47 -7.08 5.28
N CYS A 57 0.82 -6.78 5.33
CA CYS A 57 1.78 -7.00 4.25
C CYS A 57 3.21 -7.02 4.80
N ASP A 58 4.14 -7.56 4.03
CA ASP A 58 5.54 -7.73 4.40
C ASP A 58 6.35 -6.44 4.29
N ARG A 59 6.01 -5.57 3.32
CA ARG A 59 6.67 -4.27 3.11
C ARG A 59 5.66 -3.21 2.72
N ALA A 60 5.93 -1.97 3.13
CA ALA A 60 5.08 -0.86 2.71
C ALA A 60 5.85 0.42 2.43
N TYR A 61 5.40 1.15 1.41
CA TYR A 61 6.05 2.37 0.93
C TYR A 61 5.05 3.47 0.61
N VAL A 62 5.46 4.71 0.83
CA VAL A 62 4.84 5.87 0.18
C VAL A 62 5.77 6.33 -0.93
N ILE A 63 5.26 6.39 -2.15
CA ILE A 63 5.98 6.92 -3.32
C ILE A 63 5.37 8.27 -3.67
N CYS A 64 6.18 9.31 -3.62
CA CYS A 64 5.76 10.66 -3.99
C CYS A 64 6.10 10.96 -5.45
N ARG A 65 5.25 11.72 -6.14
CA ARG A 65 5.51 12.24 -7.50
C ARG A 65 6.80 13.05 -7.59
N SER A 66 7.25 13.65 -6.47
CA SER A 66 8.55 14.30 -6.32
C SER A 66 9.76 13.37 -6.47
N GLY A 67 9.56 12.05 -6.54
CA GLY A 67 10.62 11.03 -6.57
C GLY A 67 11.02 10.54 -5.17
N LEU A 68 10.47 11.11 -4.10
CA LEU A 68 10.72 10.66 -2.74
C LEU A 68 10.05 9.30 -2.49
N ILE A 69 10.83 8.35 -1.98
CA ILE A 69 10.35 7.03 -1.56
C ILE A 69 10.55 6.91 -0.05
N HIS A 70 9.45 6.78 0.69
CA HIS A 70 9.46 6.61 2.13
C HIS A 70 9.05 5.18 2.49
N ARG A 71 9.94 4.43 3.14
CA ARG A 71 9.64 3.09 3.66
C ARG A 71 8.92 3.21 5.00
N VAL A 72 7.76 2.56 5.10
CA VAL A 72 6.93 2.51 6.31
C VAL A 72 7.25 1.26 7.14
N LYS A 73 7.42 0.10 6.49
CA LYS A 73 7.88 -1.17 7.09
C LYS A 73 8.72 -1.98 6.11
#